data_AF-A0A2V8LVA3-F1
#
_entry.id   AF-A0A2V8LVA3-F1
#
_cell.length_a   1.000
_cell.length_b   1.000
_cell.length_c   1.000
_cell.angle_alpha   90.00
_cell.angle_beta   90.00
_cell.angle_gamma   90.00
#
_symmetry.space_group_name_H-M   'P 1'
#
loop_
_entity.id
_entity.type
_entity.pdbx_description
1 polymer ?
#
loop_
_entity_poly.entity_id
_entity_poly.type
_entity_poly.pdbx_seq_one_letter_code
_entity_poly.pdbx_strand_id
1 'polypeptide(L)' 'LGDRGIHEKVGQEFWDRVAAVVSEKFKDGDFTGGLVHGIEEVGEQLATHFPHQADDKNELSDDVDFGR' A
#
# COMPACT_ATOMS: atom_id res chain seq x y z
N LEU A 1 9.87 5.05 -10.67
CA LEU A 1 10.76 3.87 -10.76
C LEU A 1 10.45 2.83 -9.68
N GLY A 2 9.95 3.22 -8.49
CA GLY A 2 9.59 2.29 -7.41
C GLY A 2 8.52 1.26 -7.76
N ASP A 3 7.42 1.66 -8.41
CA ASP A 3 6.28 0.76 -8.69
C ASP A 3 6.63 -0.50 -9.47
N ARG A 4 7.57 -0.40 -10.43
CA ARG A 4 7.97 -1.59 -11.21
C ARG A 4 8.70 -2.61 -10.35
N GLY A 5 9.61 -2.15 -9.49
CA GLY A 5 10.37 -3.03 -8.60
C GLY A 5 9.47 -3.68 -7.54
N ILE A 6 8.46 -2.97 -7.05
CA ILE A 6 7.47 -3.54 -6.13
C ILE A 6 6.62 -4.59 -6.85
N HIS A 7 6.06 -4.25 -8.01
CA HIS A 7 5.20 -5.16 -8.79
C HIS A 7 5.92 -6.46 -9.17
N GLU A 8 7.20 -6.38 -9.55
CA GLU A 8 8.02 -7.56 -9.85
C GLU A 8 8.19 -8.51 -8.65
N LYS A 9 8.10 -8.02 -7.40
CA LYS A 9 8.24 -8.82 -6.18
C LYS A 9 6.93 -9.40 -5.67
N VAL A 10 5.85 -8.64 -5.75
CA VAL A 10 4.56 -9.01 -5.14
C VAL A 10 3.57 -9.61 -6.15
N GLY A 11 3.74 -9.31 -7.44
CA GLY A 11 2.87 -9.79 -8.51
C GLY A 11 1.48 -9.13 -8.55
N GLN A 12 0.72 -9.45 -9.60
CA GLN A 12 -0.62 -8.87 -9.80
C GLN A 12 -1.64 -9.40 -8.78
N GLU A 13 -1.58 -10.68 -8.44
CA GLU A 13 -2.54 -11.31 -7.50
C GLU A 13 -2.56 -10.64 -6.13
N PHE A 14 -1.42 -10.11 -5.68
CA PHE A 14 -1.33 -9.33 -4.45
C PHE A 14 -2.14 -8.04 -4.54
N TRP A 15 -1.97 -7.27 -5.62
CA TRP A 15 -2.72 -6.03 -5.83
C TRP A 15 -4.21 -6.26 -5.97
N ASP A 16 -4.60 -7.32 -6.66
CA ASP A 16 -6.01 -7.70 -6.82
C ASP A 16 -6.65 -8.02 -5.46
N ARG A 17 -5.90 -8.68 -4.56
CA ARG A 17 -6.34 -8.95 -3.18
C ARG A 17 -6.52 -7.67 -2.37
N VAL A 18 -5.49 -6.81 -2.33
CA VAL A 18 -5.54 -5.55 -1.57
C VAL A 18 -6.72 -4.71 -2.07
N ALA A 19 -6.86 -4.56 -3.38
CA ALA A 19 -7.96 -3.82 -4.00
C ALA A 19 -9.34 -4.41 -3.64
N ALA A 20 -9.47 -5.74 -3.62
CA ALA A 20 -10.70 -6.40 -3.21
C ALA A 20 -11.06 -6.09 -1.75
N VAL A 21 -10.09 -6.19 -0.82
CA VAL A 21 -10.33 -5.93 0.61
C VAL A 21 -10.74 -4.47 0.85
N VAL A 22 -10.01 -3.51 0.27
CA VAL A 22 -10.35 -2.08 0.35
C VAL A 22 -11.74 -1.83 -0.23
N SER A 23 -12.06 -2.45 -1.38
CA SER A 23 -13.36 -2.28 -2.04
C SER A 23 -14.53 -2.82 -1.20
N GLU A 24 -14.36 -3.95 -0.50
CA GLU A 24 -15.40 -4.47 0.39
C GLU A 24 -15.67 -3.48 1.53
N LYS A 25 -14.63 -2.93 2.15
CA LYS A 25 -14.78 -1.91 3.21
C LYS A 25 -15.49 -0.65 2.70
N PHE A 26 -15.18 -0.24 1.48
CA PHE A 26 -15.82 0.91 0.85
C PHE A 26 -17.31 0.67 0.58
N LYS A 27 -17.69 -0.56 0.18
CA LYS A 27 -19.10 -0.94 0.00
C LYS A 27 -19.88 -0.87 1.30
N ASP A 28 -19.23 -1.15 2.43
CA ASP A 28 -19.80 -1.04 3.77
C ASP A 28 -19.83 0.41 4.30
N GLY A 29 -19.31 1.38 3.54
CA GLY A 29 -19.21 2.79 3.93
C GLY A 29 -18.03 3.10 4.85
N ASP A 30 -17.18 2.13 5.15
CA ASP A 30 -15.98 2.28 5.97
C ASP A 30 -14.75 2.62 5.11
N PHE A 31 -14.72 3.85 4.61
CA PHE A 31 -13.63 4.32 3.74
C PHE A 31 -12.30 4.43 4.48
N THR A 32 -12.32 4.99 5.69
CA THR A 32 -11.11 5.16 6.49
C THR A 32 -10.52 3.82 6.89
N GLY A 33 -11.35 2.87 7.37
CA GLY A 33 -10.89 1.53 7.70
C GLY A 33 -10.38 0.77 6.49
N GLY A 34 -11.03 0.94 5.32
CA GLY A 34 -10.53 0.40 4.06
C GLY A 34 -9.12 0.89 3.70
N LEU A 35 -8.89 2.21 3.76
CA LEU A 35 -7.59 2.79 3.47
C LEU A 35 -6.52 2.36 4.47
N VAL A 36 -6.79 2.46 5.77
CA VAL A 36 -5.84 2.06 6.83
C VAL A 36 -5.42 0.62 6.63
N HIS A 37 -6.38 -0.28 6.44
CA HIS A 37 -6.10 -1.70 6.28
C HIS A 37 -5.32 -2.01 4.98
N GLY A 38 -5.66 -1.35 3.87
CA GLY A 38 -4.92 -1.50 2.62
C GLY A 38 -3.47 -1.02 2.73
N ILE A 39 -3.23 0.10 3.41
CA ILE A 39 -1.88 0.63 3.67
C ILE A 39 -1.09 -0.34 4.56
N GLU A 40 -1.72 -0.90 5.60
CA GLU A 40 -1.11 -1.90 6.48
C GLU A 40 -0.69 -3.17 5.70
N GLU A 41 -1.59 -3.78 4.92
CA GLU A 41 -1.28 -4.99 4.13
C GLU A 41 -0.13 -4.74 3.13
N VAL A 42 -0.14 -3.59 2.46
CA VAL A 42 0.95 -3.19 1.55
C VAL A 42 2.24 -3.00 2.33
N GLY A 43 2.21 -2.36 3.49
CA GLY A 43 3.38 -2.17 4.35
C GLY A 43 4.01 -3.49 4.80
N GLU A 44 3.20 -4.46 5.25
CA GLU A 44 3.68 -5.79 5.67
C GLU A 44 4.33 -6.56 4.51
N GLN A 45 3.71 -6.52 3.34
CA GLN A 45 4.25 -7.18 2.15
C GLN A 45 5.55 -6.51 1.71
N LEU A 46 5.61 -5.18 1.71
CA LEU A 46 6.82 -4.44 1.38
C LEU A 46 7.96 -4.75 2.36
N ALA A 47 7.70 -4.77 3.67
CA ALA A 47 8.71 -5.09 4.67
C ALA A 47 9.35 -6.48 4.49
N THR A 48 8.63 -7.41 3.86
CA THR A 48 9.16 -8.75 3.53
C THR A 48 10.20 -8.70 2.41
N HIS A 49 10.01 -7.85 1.40
CA HIS A 49 10.90 -7.76 0.22
C HIS A 49 11.92 -6.62 0.32
N PHE A 50 11.59 -5.58 1.08
CA PHE A 50 12.32 -4.33 1.27
C PHE A 50 12.37 -4.02 2.78
N PRO A 51 13.12 -4.80 3.56
CA PRO A 51 13.20 -4.58 5.00
C PRO A 51 13.83 -3.23 5.30
N HIS A 52 13.22 -2.51 6.25
CA HIS A 52 13.66 -1.18 6.67
C HIS A 52 15.13 -1.17 7.11
N GLN A 53 15.91 -0.23 6.60
CA GLN A 53 17.32 0.00 6.95
C GLN A 53 17.47 1.21 7.87
N ALA A 54 18.53 1.22 8.69
CA ALA A 54 18.74 2.29 9.67
C ALA A 54 19.00 3.67 9.04
N ASP A 55 19.40 3.71 7.77
CA ASP A 55 19.66 4.90 6.97
C ASP A 55 18.54 5.23 5.97
N ASP A 56 17.40 4.52 6.05
CA ASP A 56 16.22 4.83 5.24
C ASP A 56 15.76 6.26 5.51
N LYS A 57 15.36 6.93 4.43
CA LYS A 57 14.83 8.28 4.46
C LYS A 57 13.44 8.27 3.88
N ASN A 58 12.59 9.14 4.39
CA ASN A 58 11.29 9.31 3.77
C ASN A 58 11.46 9.99 2.41
N GLU A 59 11.26 9.25 1.32
CA GLU A 59 11.42 9.72 -0.06
C GLU A 59 10.16 10.41 -0.60
N LEU A 60 8.99 10.13 0.00
CA LEU A 60 7.68 10.62 -0.42
C LEU A 60 6.94 11.25 0.76
N SER A 61 6.04 12.20 0.53
CA SER A 61 5.26 12.77 1.64
C SER A 61 4.21 11.77 2.13
N ASP A 62 3.97 11.75 3.44
CA ASP A 62 2.85 11.01 4.04
C ASP A 62 1.53 11.82 3.97
N ASP A 63 1.58 13.06 3.46
CA ASP A 63 0.40 13.91 3.31
C ASP A 63 -0.56 13.38 2.24
N VAL A 64 -1.86 13.51 2.51
CA VAL A 64 -2.90 13.21 1.53
C VAL A 64 -2.89 14.27 0.43
N ASP A 65 -2.62 13.84 -0.80
CA ASP A 65 -2.73 14.68 -1.99
C ASP A 65 -4.19 14.82 -2.43
N PHE A 66 -4.67 16.07 -2.54
CA PHE A 66 -6.01 16.42 -3.00
C PHE A 66 -6.04 16.86 -4.47
N GLY A 67 -4.91 16.82 -5.19
CA GLY A 67 -4.82 17.02 -6.64
C GLY A 67 -5.14 18.44 -7.12
N ARG A 68 -4.62 19.48 -6.42
CA ARG A 68 -4.80 20.88 -6.83
C ARG A 68 -4.10 21.24 -8.14
#